data_AF-A0A2U0S7U8-F1
#
_entry.id   AF-A0A2U0S7U8-F1
#
_cell.length_a   1.000
_cell.length_b   1.000
_cell.length_c   1.000
_cell.angle_alpha   90.00
_cell.angle_beta   90.00
_cell.angle_gamma   90.00
#
_symmetry.space_group_name_H-M   'P 1'
#
loop_
_entity.id
_entity.type
_entity.pdbx_description
1 polymer ?
#
loop_
_entity_poly.entity_id
_entity_poly.type
_entity_poly.pdbx_seq_one_letter_code
_entity_poly.pdbx_strand_id
1 'polypeptide(L)' 'MGRLSDFREVIKELKHKERGEETVNLCPKCGSPKIYLSSLSTYPGLYGIAPRQYICPECGYNGPIVMEQTKTKEES' A
#
# COMPACT_ATOMS: atom_id res chain seq x y z
N MET A 1 -27.14 -31.18 5.98
CA MET A 1 -25.69 -30.94 5.81
C MET A 1 -25.51 -29.97 4.66
N GLY A 2 -25.12 -28.72 4.90
CA GLY A 2 -24.96 -27.75 3.80
C GLY A 2 -24.82 -26.32 4.30
N ARG A 3 -23.66 -25.97 4.86
CA ARG A 3 -23.27 -24.60 5.26
C ARG A 3 -21.75 -24.46 5.34
N LEU A 4 -21.03 -25.23 4.54
CA LEU A 4 -19.55 -25.30 4.51
C LEU A 4 -19.01 -25.03 3.11
N SER A 5 -19.81 -25.24 2.07
CA SER A 5 -19.45 -24.96 0.68
C SER A 5 -19.32 -23.45 0.43
N ASP A 6 -20.21 -22.62 0.99
CA ASP A 6 -20.14 -21.15 0.89
C ASP A 6 -18.84 -20.57 1.47
N PHE A 7 -18.42 -21.02 2.64
CA PHE A 7 -17.20 -20.49 3.28
C PHE A 7 -15.94 -20.79 2.47
N ARG A 8 -15.90 -21.90 1.73
CA ARG A 8 -14.77 -22.24 0.84
C ARG A 8 -14.68 -21.30 -0.36
N GLU A 9 -15.80 -20.84 -0.91
CA GLU A 9 -15.76 -19.84 -1.99
C GLU A 9 -15.30 -18.48 -1.46
N VAL A 10 -15.83 -18.05 -0.31
CA VAL A 10 -15.40 -16.79 0.32
C VAL A 10 -13.89 -16.79 0.60
N ILE A 11 -13.33 -17.91 1.06
CA ILE A 11 -11.88 -18.03 1.31
C ILE A 11 -11.07 -18.02 0.00
N LYS A 12 -11.61 -18.55 -1.11
CA LYS A 12 -10.94 -18.48 -2.43
C LYS A 12 -10.89 -17.05 -2.98
N GLU A 13 -11.96 -16.29 -2.81
CA GLU A 13 -12.06 -14.89 -3.24
C GLU A 13 -11.19 -13.96 -2.37
N LEU A 14 -10.99 -14.32 -1.09
CA LEU A 14 -10.00 -13.69 -0.21
C LEU A 14 -8.56 -14.11 -0.55
N LYS A 15 -8.24 -14.23 -1.85
CA LYS A 15 -6.89 -14.47 -2.36
C LYS A 15 -5.96 -13.40 -1.76
N HIS A 16 -5.13 -13.83 -0.82
CA HIS A 16 -4.08 -13.00 -0.26
C HIS A 16 -3.06 -12.75 -1.38
N LYS A 17 -2.59 -11.50 -1.49
CA LYS A 17 -1.50 -11.08 -2.38
C LYS A 17 -0.42 -12.15 -2.43
N GLU A 18 -0.09 -12.65 -3.61
CA GLU A 18 0.89 -13.71 -3.77
C GLU A 18 2.26 -13.18 -3.33
N ARG A 19 2.99 -14.00 -2.57
CA ARG A 19 4.30 -13.64 -2.02
C ARG A 19 5.30 -13.49 -3.16
N GLY A 20 5.42 -12.29 -3.71
CA GLY A 20 6.25 -11.99 -4.89
C GLY A 20 5.65 -11.02 -5.89
N GLU A 21 4.40 -10.56 -5.70
CA GLU A 21 3.82 -9.49 -6.51
C GLU A 21 4.54 -8.16 -6.26
N GLU A 22 5.14 -7.61 -7.33
CA GLU A 22 5.82 -6.32 -7.27
C GLU A 22 4.80 -5.20 -7.07
N THR A 23 4.97 -4.44 -5.99
CA THR A 23 4.06 -3.36 -5.65
C THR A 23 4.76 -2.04 -5.62
N VAL A 24 4.18 -1.08 -6.34
CA VAL A 24 4.68 0.28 -6.43
C VAL A 24 3.86 1.19 -5.53
N ASN A 25 4.53 2.07 -4.81
CA ASN A 25 3.89 3.12 -4.03
C ASN A 25 3.70 4.35 -4.92
N LEU A 26 2.47 4.85 -5.01
CA LEU A 26 2.09 6.01 -5.79
C LEU A 26 1.55 7.11 -4.88
N CYS A 27 1.66 8.36 -5.32
CA CYS A 27 1.03 9.49 -4.65
C CYS A 27 -0.50 9.40 -4.78
N PRO A 28 -1.27 9.48 -3.68
CA PRO A 28 -2.74 9.41 -3.74
C PRO A 28 -3.38 10.64 -4.40
N LYS A 29 -2.65 11.75 -4.52
CA LYS A 29 -3.16 13.00 -5.08
C LYS A 29 -2.96 13.11 -6.60
N CYS A 30 -1.80 12.65 -7.10
CA CYS A 30 -1.44 12.82 -8.52
C CYS A 30 -1.03 11.51 -9.23
N GLY A 31 -0.99 10.38 -8.53
CA GLY A 31 -0.57 9.10 -9.10
C GLY A 31 0.93 8.96 -9.38
N SER A 32 1.75 9.96 -9.02
CA SER A 32 3.19 9.90 -9.29
C SER A 32 3.88 8.79 -8.49
N PRO A 33 4.75 7.97 -9.12
CA PRO A 33 5.53 6.94 -8.44
C PRO A 33 6.71 7.51 -7.63
N LYS A 34 7.02 8.80 -7.78
CA LYS A 34 8.14 9.47 -7.11
C LYS A 34 7.81 9.91 -5.67
N ILE A 35 7.00 9.14 -4.96
CA ILE A 35 6.67 9.40 -3.55
C ILE A 35 7.74 8.76 -2.66
N TYR A 36 8.26 9.51 -1.68
CA TYR A 36 9.31 9.02 -0.80
C TYR A 36 9.02 9.35 0.66
N LEU A 37 9.57 8.54 1.56
CA LEU A 37 9.41 8.73 2.99
C LEU A 37 10.30 9.88 3.48
N SER A 38 9.73 10.83 4.21
CA SER A 38 10.49 11.93 4.80
C SER A 38 11.27 11.45 6.01
N SER A 39 12.61 11.51 5.95
CA SER A 39 13.49 11.18 7.08
C SER A 39 13.26 12.11 8.29
N LEU A 40 12.76 13.33 8.07
CA LEU A 40 12.46 14.28 9.15
C LEU A 40 11.21 13.88 9.96
N SER A 41 10.30 13.09 9.39
CA SER A 41 9.21 12.46 10.17
C SER A 41 9.71 11.28 11.03
N THR A 42 10.98 10.92 10.91
CA THR A 42 11.64 9.89 11.74
C THR A 42 12.33 10.51 12.98
N TYR A 43 12.54 11.83 13.01
CA TYR A 43 13.20 12.56 14.12
C TYR A 43 12.29 13.72 14.57
N PRO A 44 11.33 13.53 15.51
CA PRO A 44 11.29 12.48 16.52
C PRO A 44 10.08 11.55 16.35
N GLY A 45 10.35 10.27 16.11
CA GLY A 45 9.53 9.20 16.70
C GLY A 45 9.63 9.26 18.23
N LEU A 46 9.10 10.33 18.83
CA LEU A 46 9.17 10.62 20.26
C LEU A 46 8.24 9.65 21.01
N TYR A 47 8.59 8.36 21.12
CA TYR A 47 7.76 7.29 21.73
C TYR A 47 6.67 6.66 20.82
N GLY A 48 6.83 6.68 19.48
CA GLY A 48 5.89 5.97 18.59
C GLY A 48 4.54 6.66 18.36
N ILE A 49 4.46 7.96 18.66
CA ILE A 49 3.22 8.76 18.58
C ILE A 49 3.00 9.31 17.16
N ALA A 50 4.07 9.63 16.43
CA ALA A 50 3.98 10.29 15.13
C ALA A 50 4.02 9.27 13.97
N PRO A 51 3.06 9.32 13.03
CA PRO A 51 3.07 8.46 11.86
C PRO A 51 4.15 8.89 10.87
N ARG A 52 4.66 7.90 10.12
CA ARG A 52 5.55 8.09 8.97
C ARG A 52 4.90 9.03 7.95
N GLN A 53 5.61 10.05 7.48
CA GLN A 53 5.12 10.98 6.46
C GLN A 53 5.82 10.76 5.12
N TYR A 54 5.04 10.80 4.04
CA TYR A 54 5.47 10.67 2.66
C TYR A 54 5.34 11.99 1.93
N ILE A 55 6.34 12.31 1.12
CA ILE A 55 6.41 13.53 0.32
C ILE A 55 6.35 13.17 -1.17
N CYS A 56 5.49 13.86 -1.91
CA CYS A 56 5.50 13.83 -3.36
C CYS A 56 6.07 15.15 -3.91
N PRO A 57 7.21 15.12 -4.64
CA PRO A 57 7.84 16.32 -5.19
C PRO A 57 7.04 16.93 -6.35
N GLU A 58 6.18 16.15 -7.01
CA GLU A 58 5.44 16.61 -8.19
C GLU A 58 4.24 17.50 -7.82
N CYS A 59 3.52 17.15 -6.75
CA CYS A 59 2.27 17.85 -6.37
C CYS A 59 2.28 18.46 -4.97
N GLY A 60 3.38 18.32 -4.24
CA GLY A 60 3.54 18.80 -2.87
C GLY A 60 2.74 18.03 -1.82
N TYR A 61 2.28 16.81 -2.12
CA TYR A 61 1.62 15.96 -1.12
C TYR A 61 2.57 15.69 0.05
N ASN A 62 2.09 15.91 1.28
CA ASN A 62 2.78 15.55 2.52
C ASN A 62 1.76 14.91 3.46
N GLY A 63 1.88 13.59 3.68
CA GLY A 63 0.92 12.87 4.53
C GLY A 63 1.30 11.41 4.76
N PRO A 64 0.56 10.70 5.63
CA PRO A 64 0.95 9.37 6.07
C PRO A 64 0.49 8.22 5.15
N ILE A 65 -0.20 8.53 4.06
CA ILE A 65 -0.86 7.53 3.20
C ILE A 65 -0.16 7.47 1.84
N VAL A 66 -0.01 6.26 1.31
CA VAL A 66 0.45 6.00 -0.05
C VAL A 66 -0.58 5.13 -0.76
N MET A 67 -0.63 5.23 -2.08
CA MET A 67 -1.45 4.35 -2.91
C MET A 67 -0.59 3.19 -3.38
N GLU A 68 -0.79 2.01 -2.80
CA GLU A 68 -0.13 0.79 -3.26
C GLU A 68 -0.83 0.25 -4.50
N GLN A 69 -0.07 0.02 -5.56
CA GLN A 69 -0.57 -0.61 -6.78
C GLN A 69 0.19 -1.91 -7.02
N THR A 70 -0.55 -3.01 -7.02
CA THR A 70 -0.05 -4.34 -7.37
C THR A 70 0.09 -4.42 -8.88
N LYS A 71 1.30 -4.70 -9.40
CA LYS A 71 1.41 -5.10 -10.81
C LYS A 71 1.02 -6.55 -10.89
N THR A 72 -0.19 -6.82 -11.37
CA THR A 72 -0.50 -8.13 -11.94
C THR A 72 0.49 -8.35 -13.08
N LYS A 73 1.37 -9.34 -12.93
CA LYS A 73 2.10 -9.88 -14.08
C LYS A 73 1.02 -10.45 -15.00
N GLU A 74 0.60 -9.66 -15.99
CA GLU A 74 -0.09 -10.21 -17.14
C GLU A 74 0.91 -11.16 -17.79
N GLU A 75 0.68 -12.45 -17.58
CA GLU A 75 1.40 -13.56 -18.19
C GLU A 75 1.42 -13.33 -19.72
N SER A 76 2.61 -13.04 -20.27
CA SER A 76 2.87 -13.14 -21.71
C SER A 76 3.12 -14.58 -22.11
#